data_AF-A0A7Z9YW79-F1
#
_entry.id   AF-A0A7Z9YW79-F1
#
_cell.length_a   1.000
_cell.length_b   1.000
_cell.length_c   1.000
_cell.angle_alpha   90.00
_cell.angle_beta   90.00
_cell.angle_gamma   90.00
#
_symmetry.space_group_name_H-M   'P 1'
#
loop_
_entity.id
_entity.type
_entity.pdbx_description
1 polymer ?
#
loop_
_entity_poly.entity_id
_entity_poly.type
_entity_poly.pdbx_seq_one_letter_code
_entity_poly.pdbx_strand_id
1 'polypeptide(L)'
;MKKTGNQCSVFAILTVLTITLYAGISFAAVNHSIHIEWDYDQSSAPTGLELESYRLYEDGVQICEFDRPYDFEGDCVFVSDNGLYNFNLTAVFNDGSESPLSEAFPFLLGPKKANTGVILAVLGLLLNKSI
;
A
#
# COMPACT_ATOMS: atom_id res chain seq x y z
N MET A 1 -7.98 -41.91 -46.97
CA MET A 1 -8.49 -40.55 -46.63
C MET A 1 -8.61 -40.45 -45.11
N LYS A 2 -7.65 -39.82 -44.44
CA LYS A 2 -7.62 -39.67 -42.97
C LYS A 2 -8.32 -38.37 -42.59
N LYS A 3 -9.36 -38.47 -41.76
CA LYS A 3 -10.11 -37.34 -41.20
C LYS A 3 -9.32 -36.76 -40.02
N THR A 4 -8.55 -35.71 -40.27
CA THR A 4 -7.93 -34.87 -39.23
C THR A 4 -8.76 -33.61 -39.07
N GLY A 5 -9.73 -33.65 -38.16
CA GLY A 5 -10.47 -32.49 -37.69
C GLY A 5 -10.83 -32.76 -36.24
N ASN A 6 -10.13 -32.07 -35.31
CA ASN A 6 -10.59 -31.74 -33.95
C ASN A 6 -9.45 -31.27 -33.01
N GLN A 7 -8.18 -31.35 -33.39
CA GLN A 7 -7.08 -30.96 -32.48
C GLN A 7 -6.89 -29.46 -32.28
N CYS A 8 -7.44 -28.61 -33.15
CA CYS A 8 -7.35 -27.15 -33.00
C CYS A 8 -8.37 -26.60 -31.96
N SER A 9 -9.46 -27.33 -31.71
CA SER A 9 -10.55 -26.83 -30.85
C SER A 9 -10.30 -27.03 -29.35
N VAL A 10 -9.53 -28.04 -28.96
CA VAL A 10 -9.34 -28.40 -27.54
C VAL A 10 -8.33 -27.46 -26.85
N PHE A 11 -7.26 -27.07 -27.56
CA PHE A 11 -6.27 -26.10 -27.06
C PHE A 11 -6.83 -24.69 -26.89
N ALA A 12 -7.76 -24.28 -27.77
CA ALA A 12 -8.42 -22.97 -27.67
C ALA A 12 -9.36 -22.89 -26.45
N ILE A 13 -10.04 -23.99 -26.09
CA ILE A 13 -10.96 -24.01 -24.95
C ILE A 13 -10.19 -24.03 -23.62
N LEU A 14 -9.08 -24.79 -23.55
CA LEU A 14 -8.27 -24.90 -22.32
C LEU A 14 -7.55 -23.58 -21.96
N THR A 15 -7.17 -22.78 -22.96
CA THR A 15 -6.55 -21.46 -22.77
C THR A 15 -7.55 -20.36 -22.38
N VAL A 16 -8.79 -20.43 -22.87
CA VAL A 16 -9.85 -19.49 -22.47
C VAL A 16 -10.28 -19.73 -21.00
N LEU A 17 -10.32 -20.98 -20.55
CA LEU A 17 -10.75 -21.32 -19.18
C LEU A 17 -9.76 -20.85 -18.10
N THR A 18 -8.46 -20.90 -18.38
CA THR A 18 -7.40 -20.43 -17.46
C THR A 18 -7.34 -18.90 -17.36
N ILE A 19 -7.68 -18.18 -18.43
CA ILE A 19 -7.74 -16.71 -18.43
C ILE A 19 -8.96 -16.20 -17.63
N THR A 20 -10.10 -16.91 -17.67
CA THR A 20 -11.30 -16.52 -16.91
C THR A 20 -11.21 -16.76 -15.40
N LEU A 21 -10.36 -17.68 -14.93
CA LEU A 21 -10.19 -17.95 -13.49
C LEU A 21 -9.30 -16.93 -12.78
N TYR A 22 -8.54 -16.12 -13.51
CA TYR A 22 -7.73 -15.02 -12.95
C TYR A 22 -8.51 -13.70 -12.84
N ALA A 23 -9.71 -13.62 -13.42
CA ALA A 23 -10.55 -12.44 -13.36
C ALA A 23 -11.35 -12.42 -12.03
N GLY A 24 -10.77 -11.82 -10.99
CA GLY A 24 -11.59 -11.20 -9.95
C GLY A 24 -11.32 -11.60 -8.51
N ILE A 25 -10.07 -11.77 -8.10
CA ILE A 25 -9.76 -11.55 -6.68
C ILE A 25 -9.71 -10.03 -6.48
N SER A 26 -10.88 -9.43 -6.27
CA SER A 26 -10.95 -8.02 -5.84
C SER A 26 -10.59 -8.01 -4.36
N PHE A 27 -9.34 -7.71 -4.06
CA PHE A 27 -8.98 -7.27 -2.72
C PHE A 27 -9.59 -5.86 -2.55
N ALA A 28 -10.22 -5.65 -1.39
CA ALA A 28 -10.85 -4.38 -1.09
C ALA A 28 -9.77 -3.45 -0.55
N ALA A 29 -9.39 -2.45 -1.35
CA ALA A 29 -8.44 -1.45 -0.93
C ALA A 29 -9.06 -0.62 0.21
N VAL A 30 -8.32 -0.45 1.29
CA VAL A 30 -8.74 0.27 2.51
C VAL A 30 -7.70 1.31 2.90
N ASN A 31 -8.11 2.30 3.69
CA ASN A 31 -7.19 3.30 4.22
C ASN A 31 -6.30 2.67 5.31
N HIS A 32 -4.99 2.66 5.04
CA HIS A 32 -3.95 2.35 6.01
C HIS A 32 -3.32 3.64 6.52
N SER A 33 -2.71 3.57 7.70
CA SER A 33 -1.89 4.62 8.27
C SER A 33 -0.59 3.97 8.70
N ILE A 34 0.53 4.50 8.25
CA ILE A 34 1.86 4.06 8.66
C ILE A 34 2.60 5.23 9.29
N HIS A 35 3.26 4.95 10.42
CA HIS A 35 4.25 5.83 11.01
C HIS A 35 5.61 5.23 10.67
N ILE A 36 6.51 6.04 10.13
CA ILE A 36 7.87 5.61 9.81
C ILE A 36 8.87 6.56 10.45
N GLU A 37 10.02 6.01 10.80
CA GLU A 37 11.20 6.74 11.25
C GLU A 37 12.34 6.40 10.28
N TRP A 38 13.20 7.37 9.98
CA TRP A 38 14.32 7.18 9.05
C TRP A 38 15.55 7.98 9.50
N ASP A 39 16.70 7.65 8.92
CA ASP A 39 17.93 8.40 9.08
C ASP A 39 18.49 8.75 7.69
N TYR A 40 19.12 9.93 7.58
CA TYR A 40 19.69 10.40 6.32
C TYR A 40 20.87 11.33 6.58
N ASP A 41 22.03 10.95 6.04
CA ASP A 41 23.22 11.80 6.05
C ASP A 41 23.10 12.90 4.99
N GLN A 42 22.74 14.11 5.40
CA GLN A 42 22.62 15.27 4.50
C GLN A 42 23.94 15.61 3.79
N SER A 43 25.09 15.19 4.31
CA SER A 43 26.38 15.40 3.63
C SER A 43 26.58 14.48 2.43
N SER A 44 25.73 13.46 2.28
CA SER A 44 25.70 12.57 1.11
C SER A 44 24.96 13.17 -0.09
N ALA A 45 24.32 14.33 0.06
CA ALA A 45 23.66 15.02 -1.03
C ALA A 45 24.65 15.36 -2.18
N PRO A 46 24.26 15.22 -3.46
CA PRO A 46 25.10 15.61 -4.58
C PRO A 46 25.54 17.08 -4.49
N THR A 47 26.74 17.38 -4.98
CA THR A 47 27.29 18.74 -4.93
C THR A 47 26.39 19.73 -5.65
N GLY A 48 25.93 20.75 -4.92
CA GLY A 48 25.08 21.82 -5.45
C GLY A 48 23.58 21.52 -5.39
N LEU A 49 23.17 20.39 -4.82
CA LEU A 49 21.79 20.04 -4.56
C LEU A 49 21.46 20.16 -3.07
N GLU A 50 20.23 20.57 -2.78
CA GLU A 50 19.70 20.67 -1.43
C GLU A 50 18.57 19.65 -1.27
N LEU A 51 18.51 19.00 -0.10
CA LEU A 51 17.43 18.10 0.24
C LEU A 51 16.12 18.89 0.42
N GLU A 52 15.07 18.48 -0.27
CA GLU A 52 13.76 19.16 -0.28
C GLU A 52 12.68 18.33 0.39
N SER A 53 12.61 17.03 0.10
CA SER A 53 11.56 16.14 0.64
C SER A 53 12.02 14.68 0.68
N TYR A 54 11.16 13.80 1.18
CA TYR A 54 11.34 12.35 1.12
C TYR A 54 10.12 11.67 0.49
N ARG A 55 10.32 10.66 -0.35
CA ARG A 55 9.22 9.86 -0.95
C ARG A 55 9.21 8.44 -0.42
N LEU A 56 8.03 8.00 0.02
CA LEU A 56 7.77 6.62 0.46
C LEU A 56 7.12 5.83 -0.67
N TYR A 57 7.63 4.63 -0.89
CA TYR A 57 7.18 3.70 -1.92
C TYR A 57 6.65 2.41 -1.28
N GLU A 58 5.59 1.85 -1.87
CA GLU A 58 5.04 0.52 -1.61
C GLU A 58 5.22 -0.34 -2.87
N ASP A 59 6.04 -1.40 -2.79
CA ASP A 59 6.40 -2.26 -3.93
C ASP A 59 6.80 -1.47 -5.20
N GLY A 60 7.49 -0.33 -4.99
CA GLY A 60 7.97 0.56 -6.06
C GLY A 60 6.96 1.61 -6.54
N VAL A 61 5.76 1.67 -5.96
CA VAL A 61 4.76 2.72 -6.25
C VAL A 61 4.83 3.80 -5.17
N GLN A 62 4.99 5.07 -5.56
CA GLN A 62 4.99 6.19 -4.61
C GLN A 62 3.61 6.30 -3.94
N ILE A 63 3.59 6.30 -2.62
CA ILE A 63 2.35 6.40 -1.82
C ILE A 63 2.28 7.69 -1.00
N CYS A 64 3.42 8.27 -0.60
CA CYS A 64 3.48 9.49 0.18
C CYS A 64 4.75 10.30 -0.11
N GLU A 65 4.69 11.59 0.20
CA GLU A 65 5.83 12.51 0.20
C GLU A 65 5.83 13.30 1.52
N PHE A 66 7.00 13.42 2.14
CA PHE A 66 7.25 14.18 3.36
C PHE A 66 8.06 15.44 3.01
N ASP A 67 7.40 16.59 3.03
CA ASP A 67 7.90 17.89 2.55
C ASP A 67 8.78 18.64 3.57
N ARG A 68 9.12 17.99 4.69
CA ARG A 68 9.98 18.56 5.74
C ARG A 68 11.33 17.83 5.73
N PRO A 69 12.37 18.41 5.08
CA PRO A 69 13.65 17.74 4.86
C PRO A 69 14.50 17.56 6.12
N TYR A 70 14.07 18.13 7.25
CA TYR A 70 14.74 18.02 8.54
C TYR A 70 13.97 17.16 9.54
N ASP A 71 12.85 16.57 9.11
CA ASP A 71 12.13 15.56 9.89
C ASP A 71 12.73 14.19 9.59
N PHE A 72 12.73 13.34 10.61
CA PHE A 72 13.22 11.97 10.57
C PHE A 72 12.12 10.97 10.97
N GLU A 73 10.88 11.46 11.03
CA GLU A 73 9.69 10.68 11.31
C GLU A 73 8.50 11.28 10.56
N GLY A 74 7.50 10.45 10.27
CA GLY A 74 6.35 10.89 9.50
C GLY A 74 5.20 9.90 9.49
N ASP A 75 3.98 10.44 9.50
CA ASP A 75 2.75 9.70 9.33
C ASP A 75 2.24 9.82 7.89
N CYS A 76 1.85 8.70 7.30
CA CYS A 76 1.31 8.62 5.95
C CYS A 76 0.00 7.83 5.96
N VAL A 77 -1.03 8.38 5.32
CA VAL A 77 -2.32 7.70 5.09
C VAL A 77 -2.45 7.43 3.60
N PHE A 78 -2.65 6.16 3.25
CA PHE A 78 -2.70 5.70 1.87
C PHE A 78 -3.72 4.57 1.71
N VAL A 79 -4.14 4.32 0.48
CA VAL A 79 -5.10 3.27 0.13
C VAL A 79 -4.31 2.08 -0.41
N SER A 80 -4.41 0.95 0.27
CA SER A 80 -3.85 -0.32 -0.21
C SER A 80 -4.69 -1.51 0.26
N ASP A 81 -4.44 -2.67 -0.31
CA ASP A 81 -5.02 -3.93 0.13
C ASP A 81 -4.31 -4.45 1.39
N ASN A 82 -4.96 -5.39 2.09
CA ASN A 82 -4.28 -6.10 3.18
C ASN A 82 -3.28 -7.09 2.57
N GLY A 83 -2.04 -7.09 3.05
CA GLY A 83 -0.98 -7.89 2.47
C GLY A 83 0.38 -7.58 3.07
N LEU A 84 1.38 -8.38 2.69
CA LEU A 84 2.78 -8.12 3.00
C LEU A 84 3.39 -7.37 1.83
N TYR A 85 3.91 -6.18 2.08
CA TYR A 85 4.50 -5.30 1.07
C TYR A 85 5.91 -4.90 1.49
N ASN A 86 6.74 -4.55 0.50
CA ASN A 86 8.03 -3.93 0.75
C ASN A 86 7.90 -2.43 0.65
N PHE A 87 8.44 -1.73 1.64
CA PHE A 87 8.49 -0.29 1.65
C PHE A 87 9.92 0.20 1.50
N ASN A 88 10.07 1.31 0.78
CA ASN A 88 11.36 1.96 0.53
C ASN A 88 11.19 3.48 0.58
N LEU A 89 12.27 4.18 0.92
CA LEU A 89 12.32 5.63 0.96
C LEU A 89 13.37 6.16 -0.03
N THR A 90 13.17 7.37 -0.52
CA THR A 90 14.19 8.17 -1.23
C THR A 90 14.21 9.58 -0.67
N ALA A 91 15.37 10.23 -0.75
CA ALA A 91 15.50 11.67 -0.62
C ALA A 91 15.25 12.33 -1.98
N VAL A 92 14.49 13.43 -1.99
CA VAL A 92 14.22 14.27 -3.16
C VAL A 92 14.99 15.57 -3.01
N PHE A 93 15.68 15.96 -4.07
CA PHE A 93 16.46 17.19 -4.10
C PHE A 93 15.73 18.33 -4.83
N ASN A 94 16.20 19.55 -4.62
CA ASN A 94 15.65 20.78 -5.20
C ASN A 94 15.63 20.85 -6.75
N ASP A 95 16.32 19.95 -7.45
CA ASP A 95 16.24 19.80 -8.91
C ASP A 95 15.22 18.74 -9.37
N GLY A 96 14.52 18.12 -8.42
CA GLY A 96 13.55 17.05 -8.63
C GLY A 96 14.18 15.66 -8.80
N SER A 97 15.50 15.53 -8.71
CA SER A 97 16.17 14.23 -8.71
C SER A 97 16.01 13.51 -7.36
N GLU A 98 16.15 12.19 -7.38
CA GLU A 98 16.03 11.34 -6.18
C GLU A 98 17.34 10.63 -5.87
N SER A 99 17.56 10.35 -4.58
CA SER A 99 18.60 9.43 -4.14
C SER A 99 18.31 7.99 -4.58
N PRO A 100 19.28 7.08 -4.47
CA PRO A 100 18.98 5.65 -4.48
C PRO A 100 17.92 5.29 -3.41
N LEU A 101 17.17 4.22 -3.68
CA LEU A 101 16.23 3.64 -2.71
C LEU A 101 16.96 3.18 -1.45
N SER A 102 16.34 3.40 -0.29
CA SER A 102 16.74 2.78 0.97
C SER A 102 16.70 1.26 0.88
N GLU A 103 17.28 0.58 1.88
CA GLU A 103 16.96 -0.83 2.10
C GLU A 103 15.44 -1.02 2.27
N ALA A 104 14.93 -2.10 1.67
CA ALA A 104 13.52 -2.42 1.73
C ALA A 104 13.16 -2.97 3.11
N PHE A 105 12.08 -2.48 3.71
CA PHE A 105 11.54 -3.03 4.93
C PHE A 105 10.16 -3.67 4.68
N PRO A 106 10.00 -4.98 4.97
CA PRO A 106 8.72 -5.65 4.77
C PRO A 106 7.75 -5.31 5.90
N PHE A 107 6.51 -4.94 5.55
CA PHE A 107 5.46 -4.62 6.52
C PHE A 107 4.11 -5.25 6.14
N LEU A 108 3.43 -5.83 7.14
CA LEU A 108 2.15 -6.50 6.97
C LEU A 108 1.00 -5.52 7.21
N LEU A 109 0.32 -5.11 6.15
CA LEU A 109 -0.94 -4.37 6.20
C LEU A 109 -2.08 -5.32 6.56
N GLY A 110 -2.67 -5.09 7.73
CA GLY A 110 -3.80 -5.86 8.23
C GLY A 110 -5.06 -5.01 8.33
N PRO A 111 -6.24 -5.65 8.42
CA PRO A 111 -7.49 -4.94 8.60
C PRO A 111 -7.39 -4.09 9.87
N LYS A 112 -7.87 -2.85 9.81
CA LYS A 112 -8.02 -2.03 11.03
C LYS A 112 -8.85 -2.83 12.01
N LYS A 113 -8.34 -3.05 13.24
CA LYS A 113 -9.16 -3.56 14.33
C LYS A 113 -10.33 -2.59 14.47
N ALA A 114 -11.54 -3.02 14.11
CA ALA A 114 -12.72 -2.25 14.40
C ALA A 114 -12.74 -2.05 15.92
N ASN A 115 -12.66 -0.81 16.36
CA ASN A 115 -12.92 -0.48 17.75
C ASN A 115 -14.42 -0.76 17.98
N THR A 116 -14.76 -2.01 18.31
CA THR A 116 -16.08 -2.42 18.81
C THR A 116 -16.24 -1.87 20.24
N GLY A 117 -16.18 -0.54 20.36
CA GLY A 117 -16.45 0.21 21.57
C GLY A 117 -17.96 0.33 21.74
N VAL A 118 -18.52 -0.60 22.51
CA VAL A 118 -19.74 -0.45 23.32
C VAL A 118 -20.92 0.28 22.64
N ILE A 119 -21.68 -0.43 21.80
CA ILE A 119 -23.10 -0.08 21.51
C ILE A 119 -24.03 -0.77 22.54
N LEU A 120 -23.53 -1.13 23.73
CA LEU A 120 -24.36 -1.75 24.78
C LEU A 120 -25.00 -0.74 25.76
N ALA A 121 -24.68 0.55 25.69
CA ALA A 121 -25.18 1.53 26.66
C ALA A 121 -26.48 2.26 26.25
N VAL A 122 -26.87 2.24 24.97
CA VAL A 122 -28.03 3.04 24.50
C VAL A 122 -29.35 2.26 24.56
N LEU A 123 -29.35 0.92 24.58
CA LEU A 123 -30.59 0.14 24.73
C LEU A 123 -31.09 0.00 26.18
N GLY A 124 -30.30 0.40 27.18
CA GLY A 124 -30.64 0.25 28.61
C GLY A 124 -31.36 1.44 29.26
N LEU A 125 -31.50 2.58 28.57
CA LEU A 125 -32.00 3.84 29.16
C LEU A 125 -33.47 4.18 28.87
N LEU A 126 -34.23 3.30 28.19
CA LEU A 126 -35.65 3.55 27.86
C LEU A 126 -36.67 2.81 28.74
N LEU A 127 -36.25 2.10 29.79
CA LEU A 127 -37.19 1.43 30.71
C LEU A 127 -36.91 1.76 32.19
N ASN A 128 -36.80 3.04 32.55
CA ASN A 128 -37.07 3.44 33.94
C ASN A 128 -37.38 4.95 34.04
N LYS A 129 -38.66 5.33 34.06
CA LYS A 129 -39.43 5.48 35.30
C LYS A 129 -40.70 6.28 35.00
N SER A 130 -41.83 5.62 35.23
CA SER A 130 -43.14 6.25 35.39
C SER A 130 -43.09 7.28 36.52
N ILE A 131 -43.68 8.46 36.27
CA ILE A 131 -44.34 9.27 37.29
C ILE A 131 -45.83 9.25 36.93
#